data_AF-A0A3N5L090-F1
#
_entry.id   AF-A0A3N5L090-F1
#
_cell.length_a   1.000
_cell.length_b   1.000
_cell.length_c   1.000
_cell.angle_alpha   90.00
_cell.angle_beta   90.00
_cell.angle_gamma   90.00
#
_symmetry.space_group_name_H-M   'P 1'
#
loop_
_entity.id
_entity.type
_entity.pdbx_description
1 polymer ?
#
loop_
_entity_poly.entity_id
_entity_poly.type
_entity_poly.pdbx_seq_one_letter_code
_entity_poly.pdbx_strand_id
1 'polypeptide(L)'
;MRKSFINIAILMVFVIVFGISPVLYSQIQNQKCLICHGKPGFSTKTEDGHLKFLYVSDSTLNTSPHSTVNCYDCHSDIVEITALGHKKDVKKVQCTRCHFENNPVGAPETEKYTEFQESVHQQERLKGNLNTPICQTCHGSHDIKKRSSLSELEMKKKITQMCGQCHLDIYSAYSHSIHGTALFEQNNSDAPVCTNCHGEHTIRKKDDPKSSVYKTALYNTCGDCHASEVITERYGISSDKIETYEESYHGIAVQFGEKTVANCASCHGIHDIRPQSDPRSTIHANNIVKTCGNCHQDANVNYTKGLIHINPHSEESGPIYYISSIFKWLTIITLTMLAIHVILDLIKRLKHKTIH
;
A
#
# COMPACT_ATOMS: atom_id res chain seq x y z
N MET A 1 -8.82 52.90 44.27
CA MET A 1 -7.76 52.76 43.24
C MET A 1 -6.56 51.92 43.69
N ARG A 2 -6.02 52.10 44.91
CA ARG A 2 -4.78 51.43 45.39
C ARG A 2 -4.89 49.90 45.58
N LYS A 3 -6.05 49.35 45.93
CA LYS A 3 -6.28 47.88 46.06
C LYS A 3 -6.36 47.14 44.72
N SER A 4 -6.83 47.81 43.66
CA SER A 4 -6.93 47.21 42.32
C SER A 4 -5.56 47.04 41.66
N PHE A 5 -4.66 48.02 41.83
CA PHE A 5 -3.27 47.93 41.37
C PHE A 5 -2.47 46.83 42.06
N ILE A 6 -2.69 46.60 43.36
CA ILE A 6 -2.02 45.52 44.10
C ILE A 6 -2.50 44.15 43.60
N ASN A 7 -3.80 43.98 43.33
CA ASN A 7 -4.32 42.71 42.81
C ASN A 7 -3.88 42.41 41.37
N ILE A 8 -3.76 43.43 40.51
CA ILE A 8 -3.24 43.28 39.14
C ILE A 8 -1.74 42.96 39.17
N ALA A 9 -0.96 43.59 40.05
CA ALA A 9 0.46 43.30 40.23
C ALA A 9 0.69 41.88 40.78
N ILE A 10 -0.12 41.42 41.73
CA ILE A 10 -0.06 40.05 42.27
C ILE A 10 -0.44 39.03 41.19
N LEU A 11 -1.48 39.30 40.38
CA LEU A 11 -1.88 38.42 39.27
C LEU A 11 -0.79 38.33 38.18
N MET A 12 -0.15 39.45 37.84
CA MET A 12 0.99 39.48 36.91
C MET A 12 2.21 38.73 37.45
N VAL A 13 2.55 38.89 38.73
CA VAL A 13 3.65 38.12 39.36
C VAL A 13 3.32 36.63 39.43
N PHE A 14 2.07 36.25 39.69
CA PHE A 14 1.65 34.84 39.69
C PHE A 14 1.74 34.21 38.29
N VAL A 15 1.34 34.93 37.23
CA VAL A 15 1.48 34.48 35.84
C VAL A 15 2.95 34.43 35.39
N ILE A 16 3.81 35.33 35.87
CA ILE A 16 5.25 35.31 35.57
C ILE A 16 5.96 34.16 36.32
N VAL A 17 5.63 33.91 37.59
CA VAL A 17 6.28 32.85 38.39
C VAL A 17 5.77 31.45 38.00
N PHE A 18 4.50 31.30 37.65
CA PHE A 18 3.89 29.99 37.31
C PHE A 18 3.66 29.76 35.81
N GLY A 19 3.81 30.77 34.94
CA GLY A 19 3.66 30.65 33.49
C GLY A 19 4.97 30.43 32.73
N ILE A 20 6.12 30.73 33.33
CA ILE A 20 7.46 30.51 32.72
C ILE A 20 7.91 29.03 32.86
N SER A 21 7.19 28.23 33.64
CA SER A 21 7.68 26.95 34.17
C SER A 21 7.75 25.79 33.15
N PRO A 22 6.77 25.53 32.27
CA PRO A 22 6.77 24.29 31.48
C PRO A 22 7.79 24.28 30.34
N VAL A 23 7.91 25.40 29.61
CA VAL A 23 8.78 25.51 28.43
C VAL A 23 10.25 25.55 28.82
N LEU A 24 10.59 26.34 29.85
CA LEU A 24 11.96 26.44 30.35
C LEU A 24 12.41 25.10 30.98
N TYR A 25 11.51 24.41 31.70
CA TYR A 25 11.78 23.10 32.29
C TYR A 25 11.99 22.01 31.21
N SER A 26 11.16 22.00 30.17
CA SER A 26 11.30 21.11 29.00
C SER A 26 12.65 21.30 28.29
N GLN A 27 13.05 22.55 28.03
CA GLN A 27 14.35 22.85 27.42
C GLN A 27 15.54 22.36 28.26
N ILE A 28 15.48 22.50 29.58
CA ILE A 28 16.53 22.03 30.50
C ILE A 28 16.66 20.50 30.46
N GLN A 29 15.56 19.76 30.27
CA GLN A 29 15.61 18.30 30.24
C GLN A 29 16.26 17.76 28.96
N ASN A 30 15.89 18.28 27.79
CA ASN A 30 16.49 17.86 26.52
C ASN A 30 17.98 18.19 26.45
N GLN A 31 18.41 19.30 27.07
CA GLN A 31 19.83 19.68 27.11
C GLN A 31 20.72 18.59 27.72
N LYS A 32 20.26 17.85 28.73
CA LYS A 32 21.06 16.76 29.34
C LYS A 32 21.37 15.65 28.33
N CYS A 33 20.43 15.32 27.46
CA CYS A 33 20.63 14.34 26.39
C CYS A 33 21.62 14.88 25.35
N LEU A 34 21.47 16.16 24.99
CA LEU A 34 22.25 16.82 23.95
C LEU A 34 23.71 17.11 24.35
N ILE A 35 24.08 17.08 25.64
CA ILE A 35 25.49 17.20 26.08
C ILE A 35 26.37 16.14 25.38
N CYS A 36 25.87 14.90 25.28
CA CYS A 36 26.56 13.82 24.60
C CYS A 36 26.03 13.61 23.18
N HIS A 37 24.71 13.48 23.02
CA HIS A 37 24.11 13.15 21.73
C HIS A 37 24.08 14.32 20.73
N GLY A 38 24.23 15.56 21.19
CA GLY A 38 24.34 16.74 20.34
C GLY A 38 25.74 16.98 19.77
N LYS A 39 26.72 16.13 20.08
CA LYS A 39 28.10 16.28 19.58
C LYS A 39 28.29 15.59 18.23
N PRO A 40 28.65 16.31 17.15
CA PRO A 40 28.90 15.70 15.85
C PRO A 40 29.91 14.55 15.91
N GLY A 41 29.61 13.45 15.24
CA GLY A 41 30.46 12.25 15.24
C GLY A 41 30.36 11.37 16.49
N PHE A 42 29.52 11.73 17.48
CA PHE A 42 29.29 10.87 18.65
C PHE A 42 28.77 9.50 18.20
N SER A 43 29.47 8.45 18.63
CA SER A 43 29.25 7.08 18.18
C SER A 43 29.73 6.09 19.24
N THR A 44 29.25 4.85 19.12
CA THR A 44 29.75 3.71 19.89
C THR A 44 30.10 2.58 18.94
N LYS A 45 31.00 1.69 19.37
CA LYS A 45 31.37 0.48 18.60
C LYS A 45 30.40 -0.64 18.97
N THR A 46 29.78 -1.25 17.98
CA THR A 46 28.91 -2.43 18.17
C THR A 46 29.74 -3.69 18.36
N GLU A 47 29.12 -4.77 18.83
CA GLU A 47 29.80 -6.06 19.11
C GLU A 47 30.49 -6.65 17.86
N ASP A 48 29.90 -6.42 16.68
CA ASP A 48 30.41 -6.79 15.36
C ASP A 48 31.53 -5.85 14.83
N GLY A 49 31.90 -4.83 15.61
CA GLY A 49 33.00 -3.92 15.32
C GLY A 49 32.65 -2.72 14.44
N HIS A 50 31.39 -2.59 14.00
CA HIS A 50 30.91 -1.43 13.25
C HIS A 50 30.72 -0.20 14.15
N LEU A 51 30.73 0.99 13.54
CA LEU A 51 30.41 2.23 14.25
C LEU A 51 28.90 2.49 14.18
N LYS A 52 28.27 2.58 15.35
CA LYS A 52 26.89 3.05 15.49
C LYS A 52 26.91 4.52 15.88
N PHE A 53 26.51 5.37 14.94
CA PHE A 53 26.36 6.80 15.19
C PHE A 53 25.18 7.07 16.13
N LEU A 54 25.44 7.89 17.14
CA LEU A 54 24.51 8.27 18.21
C LEU A 54 24.20 9.77 18.22
N TYR A 55 24.76 10.51 17.27
CA TYR A 55 24.52 11.94 17.11
C TYR A 55 23.08 12.23 16.70
N VAL A 56 22.46 13.21 17.36
CA VAL A 56 21.17 13.82 16.98
C VAL A 56 21.27 15.32 17.22
N SER A 57 20.82 16.13 16.26
CA SER A 57 20.66 17.56 16.50
C SER A 57 19.25 17.88 16.96
N ASP A 58 19.13 18.84 17.87
CA ASP A 58 17.84 19.36 18.34
C ASP A 58 16.96 19.84 17.16
N SER A 59 17.60 20.44 16.16
CA SER A 59 16.94 20.88 14.93
C SER A 59 16.24 19.74 14.18
N THR A 60 16.76 18.51 14.21
CA THR A 60 16.14 17.38 13.50
C THR A 60 14.75 17.10 14.05
N LEU A 61 14.64 16.98 15.37
CA LEU A 61 13.36 16.77 16.06
C LEU A 61 12.42 17.96 15.88
N ASN A 62 12.96 19.19 15.89
CA ASN A 62 12.18 20.41 15.70
C ASN A 62 11.52 20.51 14.31
N THR A 63 11.99 19.77 13.31
CA THR A 63 11.33 19.66 11.99
C THR A 63 10.26 18.58 11.91
N SER A 64 10.08 17.79 12.96
CA SER A 64 9.13 16.67 13.01
C SER A 64 7.79 17.09 13.62
N PRO A 65 6.73 16.27 13.50
CA PRO A 65 5.50 16.44 14.27
C PRO A 65 5.70 16.40 15.80
N HIS A 66 6.84 15.88 16.27
CA HIS A 66 7.17 15.72 17.68
C HIS A 66 8.07 16.84 18.21
N SER A 67 8.09 18.02 17.57
CA SER A 67 8.91 19.16 17.98
C SER A 67 8.63 19.67 19.40
N THR A 68 7.46 19.36 19.96
CA THR A 68 7.07 19.72 21.33
C THR A 68 7.18 18.56 22.33
N VAL A 69 7.70 17.41 21.90
CA VAL A 69 7.87 16.20 22.73
C VAL A 69 9.31 16.15 23.25
N ASN A 70 9.49 15.83 24.55
CA ASN A 70 10.82 15.73 25.13
C ASN A 70 11.47 14.39 24.84
N CYS A 71 12.81 14.33 24.91
CA CYS A 71 13.56 13.10 24.65
C CYS A 71 13.10 11.93 25.56
N TYR A 72 12.85 12.21 26.84
CA TYR A 72 12.44 11.21 27.83
C TYR A 72 10.99 10.74 27.66
N ASP A 73 10.13 11.51 26.98
CA ASP A 73 8.75 11.09 26.73
C ASP A 73 8.72 9.89 25.77
N CYS A 74 9.64 9.86 24.79
CA CYS A 74 9.85 8.70 23.92
C CYS A 74 10.81 7.67 24.55
N HIS A 75 11.92 8.14 25.12
CA HIS A 75 12.92 7.31 25.80
C HIS A 75 12.62 7.14 27.30
N SER A 76 11.39 6.68 27.59
CA SER A 76 10.85 6.56 28.95
C SER A 76 11.58 5.55 29.85
N ASP A 77 12.48 4.75 29.30
CA ASP A 77 13.29 3.77 30.03
C ASP A 77 14.62 4.36 30.54
N ILE A 78 14.95 5.59 30.15
CA ILE A 78 16.11 6.33 30.67
C ILE A 78 15.76 6.91 32.04
N VAL A 79 16.20 6.23 33.09
CA VAL A 79 15.97 6.65 34.48
C VAL A 79 17.21 7.25 35.15
N GLU A 80 18.41 6.96 34.64
CA GLU A 80 19.69 7.37 35.25
C GLU A 80 20.72 7.68 34.15
N ILE A 81 21.21 8.93 34.12
CA ILE A 81 22.25 9.42 33.20
C ILE A 81 23.47 9.81 34.03
N THR A 82 24.63 9.26 33.68
CA THR A 82 25.91 9.55 34.33
C THR A 82 26.89 10.19 33.32
N ALA A 83 28.05 10.64 33.79
CA ALA A 83 29.12 11.13 32.91
C ALA A 83 29.61 10.07 31.89
N LEU A 84 29.39 8.78 32.18
CA LEU A 84 29.73 7.66 31.29
C LEU A 84 28.58 7.24 30.38
N GLY A 85 27.46 7.97 30.41
CA GLY A 85 26.24 7.67 29.65
C GLY A 85 25.14 7.04 30.50
N HIS A 86 24.19 6.38 29.83
CA HIS A 86 23.09 5.67 30.47
C HIS A 86 23.59 4.37 31.12
N LYS A 87 23.08 4.04 32.31
CA LYS A 87 23.50 2.84 33.07
C LYS A 87 23.05 1.51 32.46
N LYS A 88 21.99 1.55 31.67
CA LYS A 88 21.43 0.41 30.94
C LYS A 88 21.25 0.79 29.47
N ASP A 89 21.26 -0.22 28.62
CA ASP A 89 20.93 -0.03 27.22
C ASP A 89 19.52 0.52 27.05
N VAL A 90 19.43 1.55 26.21
CA VAL A 90 18.17 2.21 25.88
C VAL A 90 17.38 1.31 24.95
N LYS A 91 16.18 0.95 25.38
CA LYS A 91 15.22 0.18 24.60
C LYS A 91 14.76 0.97 23.38
N LYS A 92 14.31 0.24 22.36
CA LYS A 92 13.68 0.86 21.20
C LYS A 92 12.38 1.55 21.64
N VAL A 93 12.20 2.78 21.16
CA VAL A 93 11.00 3.60 21.39
C VAL A 93 9.76 2.84 20.89
N GLN A 94 8.69 2.89 21.67
CA GLN A 94 7.41 2.26 21.32
C GLN A 94 6.38 3.34 21.01
N CYS A 95 6.18 3.62 19.72
CA CYS A 95 5.23 4.64 19.24
C CYS A 95 3.79 4.40 19.73
N THR A 96 3.49 3.12 19.97
CA THR A 96 2.19 2.56 20.35
C THR A 96 1.76 2.94 21.76
N ARG A 97 2.66 3.52 22.54
CA ARG A 97 2.36 4.09 23.87
C ARG A 97 1.55 5.37 23.80
N CYS A 98 1.53 6.03 22.63
CA CYS A 98 0.81 7.29 22.42
C CYS A 98 -0.09 7.21 21.18
N HIS A 99 0.35 6.57 20.10
CA HIS A 99 -0.42 6.47 18.84
C HIS A 99 -1.36 5.26 18.87
N PHE A 100 -2.44 5.39 19.63
CA PHE A 100 -3.55 4.43 19.70
C PHE A 100 -4.88 5.17 19.86
N GLU A 101 -5.99 4.46 19.63
CA GLU A 101 -7.34 4.99 19.72
C GLU A 101 -7.68 5.43 21.17
N ASN A 102 -8.34 6.58 21.33
CA ASN A 102 -8.69 7.16 22.64
C ASN A 102 -7.48 7.43 23.56
N ASN A 103 -6.31 7.76 23.01
CA ASN A 103 -5.13 8.04 23.83
C ASN A 103 -5.30 9.34 24.65
N PRO A 104 -4.84 9.37 25.92
CA PRO A 104 -5.04 10.52 26.81
C PRO A 104 -4.05 11.68 26.55
N VAL A 105 -3.12 11.51 25.61
CA VAL A 105 -2.01 12.45 25.36
C VAL A 105 -2.25 13.35 24.15
N GLY A 106 -3.40 13.20 23.47
CA GLY A 106 -3.76 14.00 22.30
C GLY A 106 -2.91 13.72 21.06
N ALA A 107 -2.25 12.56 21.01
CA ALA A 107 -1.57 12.10 19.80
C ALA A 107 -2.61 11.73 18.72
N PRO A 108 -2.28 11.86 17.42
CA PRO A 108 -3.17 11.44 16.36
C PRO A 108 -3.63 9.99 16.54
N GLU A 109 -4.94 9.81 16.65
CA GLU A 109 -5.54 8.49 16.71
C GLU A 109 -5.45 7.84 15.33
N THR A 110 -5.00 6.59 15.29
CA THR A 110 -4.79 5.90 14.02
C THR A 110 -4.91 4.39 14.15
N GLU A 111 -5.73 3.80 13.28
CA GLU A 111 -5.85 2.35 13.12
C GLU A 111 -4.58 1.73 12.51
N LYS A 112 -3.67 2.54 11.95
CA LYS A 112 -2.44 2.08 11.28
C LYS A 112 -1.54 1.22 12.17
N TYR A 113 -1.60 1.41 13.49
CA TYR A 113 -0.91 0.52 14.42
C TYR A 113 -1.49 -0.89 14.41
N THR A 114 -2.81 -1.00 14.54
CA THR A 114 -3.53 -2.29 14.53
C THR A 114 -3.38 -2.96 13.18
N GLU A 115 -3.51 -2.21 12.09
CA GLU A 115 -3.23 -2.70 10.73
C GLU A 115 -1.80 -3.28 10.63
N PHE A 116 -0.79 -2.56 11.11
CA PHE A 116 0.60 -3.02 11.10
C PHE A 116 0.80 -4.32 11.88
N GLN A 117 0.01 -4.55 12.95
CA GLN A 117 0.04 -5.83 13.66
C GLN A 117 -0.30 -7.02 12.78
N GLU A 118 -1.14 -6.82 11.77
CA GLU A 118 -1.54 -7.87 10.83
C GLU A 118 -0.57 -8.02 9.66
N SER A 119 0.38 -7.09 9.50
CA SER A 119 1.36 -7.13 8.42
C SER A 119 2.31 -8.32 8.51
N VAL A 120 2.77 -8.81 7.36
CA VAL A 120 3.80 -9.87 7.29
C VAL A 120 5.06 -9.50 8.05
N HIS A 121 5.46 -8.22 8.04
CA HIS A 121 6.65 -7.76 8.75
C HIS A 121 6.52 -7.95 10.27
N GLN A 122 5.37 -7.61 10.84
CA GLN A 122 5.12 -7.81 12.26
C GLN A 122 4.86 -9.28 12.60
N GLN A 123 4.13 -10.02 11.76
CA GLN A 123 3.88 -11.44 11.97
C GLN A 123 5.17 -12.26 11.99
N GLU A 124 6.11 -11.98 11.08
CA GLU A 124 7.42 -12.63 11.09
C GLU A 124 8.29 -12.16 12.26
N ARG A 125 8.12 -10.90 12.72
CA ARG A 125 8.78 -10.39 13.93
C ARG A 125 8.38 -11.18 15.18
N LEU A 126 7.08 -11.44 15.34
CA LEU A 126 6.54 -12.19 16.48
C LEU A 126 7.04 -13.64 16.52
N LYS A 127 7.43 -14.19 15.36
CA LYS A 127 8.09 -15.50 15.26
C LYS A 127 9.59 -15.48 15.61
N GLY A 128 10.12 -14.33 16.00
CA GLY A 128 11.52 -14.16 16.40
C GLY A 128 12.44 -13.60 15.31
N ASN A 129 11.93 -13.28 14.11
CA ASN A 129 12.75 -12.64 13.08
C ASN A 129 12.93 -11.14 13.40
N LEU A 130 14.03 -10.81 14.10
CA LEU A 130 14.31 -9.43 14.52
C LEU A 130 14.76 -8.51 13.37
N ASN A 131 15.07 -9.05 12.19
CA ASN A 131 15.50 -8.31 11.00
C ASN A 131 14.32 -7.67 10.25
N THR A 132 13.08 -7.93 10.66
CA THR A 132 11.91 -7.31 10.04
C THR A 132 11.82 -5.82 10.36
N PRO A 133 11.32 -5.00 9.42
CA PRO A 133 11.18 -3.57 9.63
C PRO A 133 10.14 -3.28 10.73
N ILE A 134 10.37 -2.19 11.47
CA ILE A 134 9.46 -1.63 12.47
C ILE A 134 9.02 -0.23 12.04
N CYS A 135 8.14 0.41 12.80
CA CYS A 135 7.63 1.75 12.50
C CYS A 135 8.75 2.73 12.13
N GLN A 136 9.83 2.73 12.90
CA GLN A 136 10.97 3.63 12.72
C GLN A 136 11.84 3.29 11.50
N THR A 137 11.80 2.04 11.03
CA THR A 137 12.52 1.64 9.82
C THR A 137 11.94 2.36 8.61
N CYS A 138 10.62 2.56 8.57
CA CYS A 138 9.95 3.23 7.46
C CYS A 138 9.75 4.73 7.72
N HIS A 139 9.24 5.12 8.89
CA HIS A 139 8.87 6.51 9.15
C HIS A 139 10.04 7.38 9.64
N GLY A 140 11.19 6.78 9.94
CA GLY A 140 12.28 7.45 10.62
C GLY A 140 12.07 7.48 12.14
N SER A 141 12.95 8.19 12.84
CA SER A 141 12.93 8.25 14.31
C SER A 141 12.84 9.68 14.81
N HIS A 142 13.96 10.39 14.86
CA HIS A 142 14.00 11.79 15.25
C HIS A 142 13.59 12.75 14.11
N ASP A 143 13.44 12.24 12.89
CA ASP A 143 13.24 12.99 11.65
C ASP A 143 11.91 12.69 10.96
N ILE A 144 10.94 12.10 11.68
CA ILE A 144 9.61 11.75 11.17
C ILE A 144 9.01 12.97 10.46
N LYS A 145 8.52 12.76 9.23
CA LYS A 145 7.94 13.83 8.41
C LYS A 145 6.42 13.75 8.36
N LYS A 146 5.76 14.91 8.31
CA LYS A 146 4.32 14.97 8.02
C LYS A 146 4.07 14.54 6.58
N ARG A 147 2.98 13.80 6.33
CA ARG A 147 2.57 13.46 4.96
C ARG A 147 2.46 14.68 4.05
N SER A 148 1.93 15.79 4.58
CA SER A 148 1.77 17.07 3.86
C SER A 148 3.06 17.81 3.56
N SER A 149 4.20 17.37 4.11
CA SER A 149 5.50 18.01 3.86
C SER A 149 6.19 17.56 2.56
N LEU A 150 5.59 16.61 1.83
CA LEU A 150 6.11 16.07 0.58
C LEU A 150 5.02 16.14 -0.50
N SER A 151 5.41 16.49 -1.72
CA SER A 151 4.54 16.27 -2.89
C SER A 151 4.22 14.77 -3.04
N GLU A 152 3.16 14.45 -3.77
CA GLU A 152 2.80 13.06 -4.03
C GLU A 152 3.92 12.29 -4.74
N LEU A 153 4.54 12.91 -5.74
CA LEU A 153 5.66 12.31 -6.47
C LEU A 153 6.85 12.01 -5.54
N GLU A 154 7.28 12.98 -4.73
CA GLU A 154 8.39 12.78 -3.79
C GLU A 154 8.09 11.68 -2.78
N MET A 155 6.86 11.64 -2.26
CA MET A 155 6.43 10.58 -1.36
C MET A 155 6.50 9.21 -2.04
N LYS A 156 5.92 9.06 -3.23
CA LYS A 156 5.91 7.78 -3.98
C LYS A 156 7.33 7.29 -4.28
N LYS A 157 8.23 8.19 -4.69
CA LYS A 157 9.66 7.86 -4.88
C LYS A 157 10.32 7.40 -3.59
N LYS A 158 10.10 8.10 -2.47
CA LYS A 158 10.66 7.74 -1.16
C LYS A 158 10.13 6.39 -0.64
N ILE A 159 8.83 6.13 -0.76
CA ILE A 159 8.22 4.85 -0.40
C ILE A 159 8.89 3.72 -1.20
N THR A 160 9.01 3.89 -2.50
CA THR A 160 9.62 2.87 -3.39
C THR A 160 11.07 2.59 -3.00
N GLN A 161 11.87 3.64 -2.80
CA GLN A 161 13.28 3.51 -2.39
C GLN A 161 13.42 2.84 -1.02
N MET A 162 12.51 3.13 -0.09
CA MET A 162 12.50 2.57 1.26
C MET A 162 12.25 1.06 1.25
N CYS A 163 11.29 0.58 0.46
CA CYS A 163 11.10 -0.86 0.25
C CYS A 163 12.36 -1.50 -0.35
N GLY A 164 13.03 -0.81 -1.27
CA GLY A 164 14.25 -1.26 -1.95
C GLY A 164 15.48 -1.40 -1.05
N GLN A 165 15.49 -0.80 0.14
CA GLN A 165 16.60 -0.98 1.10
C GLN A 165 16.74 -2.43 1.56
N CYS A 166 15.63 -3.18 1.60
CA CYS A 166 15.62 -4.61 1.94
C CYS A 166 15.25 -5.49 0.74
N HIS A 167 14.38 -5.02 -0.16
CA HIS A 167 13.91 -5.77 -1.33
C HIS A 167 14.61 -5.32 -2.62
N LEU A 168 15.94 -5.37 -2.64
CA LEU A 168 16.75 -4.79 -3.71
C LEU A 168 16.45 -5.38 -5.09
N ASP A 169 16.32 -6.70 -5.19
CA ASP A 169 16.02 -7.37 -6.46
C ASP A 169 14.65 -6.96 -7.02
N ILE A 170 13.66 -6.85 -6.13
CA ILE A 170 12.31 -6.41 -6.48
C ILE A 170 12.29 -4.94 -6.88
N TYR A 171 13.02 -4.09 -6.14
CA TYR A 171 13.18 -2.68 -6.47
C TYR A 171 13.83 -2.51 -7.85
N SER A 172 14.87 -3.28 -8.15
CA SER A 172 15.52 -3.27 -9.45
C SER A 172 14.60 -3.74 -10.58
N ALA A 173 13.79 -4.79 -10.36
CA ALA A 173 12.79 -5.19 -11.34
C ALA A 173 11.76 -4.08 -11.57
N TYR A 174 11.21 -3.53 -10.48
CA TYR A 174 10.21 -2.46 -10.52
C TYR A 174 10.72 -1.21 -11.22
N SER A 175 11.94 -0.75 -10.92
CA SER A 175 12.48 0.48 -11.50
C SER A 175 12.60 0.41 -13.02
N HIS A 176 12.80 -0.80 -13.59
CA HIS A 176 12.87 -1.03 -15.04
C HIS A 176 11.54 -1.44 -15.69
N SER A 177 10.46 -1.53 -14.90
CA SER A 177 9.10 -1.77 -15.39
C SER A 177 8.49 -0.49 -15.98
N ILE A 178 7.36 -0.60 -16.67
CA ILE A 178 6.63 0.55 -17.20
C ILE A 178 6.17 1.49 -16.08
N HIS A 179 5.75 0.96 -14.92
CA HIS A 179 5.33 1.76 -13.78
C HIS A 179 6.51 2.47 -13.12
N GLY A 180 7.63 1.77 -12.91
CA GLY A 180 8.84 2.39 -12.35
C GLY A 180 9.45 3.45 -13.26
N THR A 181 9.50 3.19 -14.57
CA THR A 181 9.94 4.15 -15.58
C THR A 181 9.05 5.40 -15.55
N ALA A 182 7.72 5.23 -15.51
CA ALA A 182 6.78 6.34 -15.39
C ALA A 182 7.02 7.17 -14.11
N LEU A 183 7.23 6.52 -12.97
CA LEU A 183 7.49 7.21 -11.70
C LEU A 183 8.82 7.98 -11.70
N PHE A 184 9.91 7.32 -12.08
CA PHE A 184 11.26 7.83 -11.89
C PHE A 184 11.75 8.69 -13.05
N GLU A 185 11.52 8.28 -14.29
CA GLU A 185 12.02 8.96 -15.49
C GLU A 185 11.03 10.02 -15.99
N GLN A 186 9.73 9.69 -15.99
CA GLN A 186 8.69 10.60 -16.49
C GLN A 186 8.11 11.50 -15.41
N ASN A 187 8.53 11.33 -14.14
CA ASN A 187 8.01 12.07 -12.99
C ASN A 187 6.47 11.99 -12.85
N ASN A 188 5.89 10.88 -13.30
CA ASN A 188 4.46 10.68 -13.27
C ASN A 188 4.03 10.19 -11.88
N SER A 189 3.33 11.05 -11.13
CA SER A 189 2.80 10.69 -9.82
C SER A 189 1.67 9.68 -9.87
N ASP A 190 0.98 9.48 -11.01
CA ASP A 190 -0.09 8.49 -11.12
C ASP A 190 0.45 7.06 -11.20
N ALA A 191 1.75 6.89 -11.46
CA ALA A 191 2.38 5.59 -11.49
C ALA A 191 2.25 4.88 -10.13
N PRO A 192 1.76 3.62 -10.10
CA PRO A 192 1.59 2.89 -8.86
C PRO A 192 2.94 2.49 -8.28
N VAL A 193 3.08 2.58 -6.95
CA VAL A 193 4.24 2.14 -6.17
C VAL A 193 3.93 0.86 -5.39
N CYS A 194 4.91 0.35 -4.64
CA CYS A 194 4.80 -0.89 -3.88
C CYS A 194 3.51 -0.98 -3.04
N THR A 195 3.13 0.13 -2.40
CA THR A 195 1.96 0.19 -1.51
C THR A 195 0.62 0.26 -2.23
N ASN A 196 0.59 0.66 -3.52
CA ASN A 196 -0.66 0.65 -4.30
C ASN A 196 -1.14 -0.77 -4.59
N CYS A 197 -0.22 -1.73 -4.72
CA CYS A 197 -0.59 -3.13 -4.91
C CYS A 197 -0.60 -3.92 -3.60
N HIS A 198 0.37 -3.70 -2.70
CA HIS A 198 0.55 -4.54 -1.50
C HIS A 198 -0.13 -3.98 -0.24
N GLY A 199 -0.62 -2.74 -0.28
CA GLY A 199 -1.05 -1.99 0.91
C GLY A 199 0.12 -1.32 1.63
N GLU A 200 -0.19 -0.49 2.63
CA GLU A 200 0.81 0.29 3.39
C GLU A 200 1.15 -0.38 4.73
N HIS A 201 0.21 -0.34 5.68
CA HIS A 201 0.36 -0.97 7.00
C HIS A 201 -0.28 -2.36 7.05
N THR A 202 -1.05 -2.75 6.04
CA THR A 202 -1.74 -4.05 5.94
C THR A 202 -1.04 -5.04 5.01
N ILE A 203 0.26 -4.88 4.76
CA ILE A 203 1.02 -5.72 3.81
C ILE A 203 0.98 -7.18 4.23
N ARG A 204 0.35 -8.04 3.42
CA ARG A 204 0.20 -9.49 3.67
C ARG A 204 1.05 -10.31 2.71
N LYS A 205 1.27 -11.59 3.04
CA LYS A 205 1.91 -12.53 2.11
C LYS A 205 1.02 -12.76 0.88
N LYS A 206 1.63 -13.04 -0.27
CA LYS A 206 0.91 -13.27 -1.54
C LYS A 206 -0.03 -14.48 -1.54
N ASP A 207 0.14 -15.40 -0.60
CA ASP A 207 -0.65 -16.62 -0.41
C ASP A 207 -1.74 -16.47 0.66
N ASP A 208 -1.78 -15.33 1.36
CA ASP A 208 -2.87 -14.97 2.26
C ASP A 208 -4.10 -14.55 1.42
N PRO A 209 -5.27 -15.21 1.56
CA PRO A 209 -6.49 -14.84 0.84
C PRO A 209 -6.98 -13.40 1.09
N LYS A 210 -6.55 -12.76 2.19
CA LYS A 210 -6.85 -11.36 2.48
C LYS A 210 -5.86 -10.37 1.85
N SER A 211 -4.84 -10.86 1.17
CA SER A 211 -3.87 -10.01 0.46
C SER A 211 -4.48 -9.45 -0.81
N SER A 212 -4.28 -8.16 -1.07
CA SER A 212 -4.64 -7.51 -2.35
C SER A 212 -3.92 -8.17 -3.53
N VAL A 213 -2.69 -8.64 -3.33
CA VAL A 213 -1.93 -9.38 -4.36
C VAL A 213 -2.16 -10.89 -4.35
N TYR A 214 -3.22 -11.36 -3.68
CA TYR A 214 -3.63 -12.75 -3.76
C TYR A 214 -4.09 -13.11 -5.17
N LYS A 215 -3.87 -14.36 -5.59
CA LYS A 215 -4.07 -14.79 -6.99
C LYS A 215 -5.44 -14.44 -7.58
N THR A 216 -6.49 -14.50 -6.77
CA THR A 216 -7.87 -14.19 -7.19
C THR A 216 -8.29 -12.75 -6.89
N ALA A 217 -7.45 -11.95 -6.23
CA ALA A 217 -7.71 -10.55 -5.91
C ALA A 217 -7.01 -9.57 -6.87
N LEU A 218 -6.10 -10.07 -7.71
CA LEU A 218 -5.32 -9.26 -8.65
C LEU A 218 -6.18 -8.49 -9.65
N TYR A 219 -7.33 -9.03 -10.06
CA TYR A 219 -8.22 -8.31 -10.99
C TYR A 219 -8.72 -6.99 -10.38
N ASN A 220 -9.08 -6.98 -9.08
CA ASN A 220 -9.42 -5.75 -8.35
C ASN A 220 -8.21 -4.83 -8.20
N THR A 221 -7.06 -5.38 -7.78
CA THR A 221 -5.85 -4.57 -7.54
C THR A 221 -5.35 -3.87 -8.80
N CYS A 222 -5.42 -4.54 -9.95
CA CYS A 222 -5.11 -3.91 -11.23
C CYS A 222 -6.25 -2.99 -11.68
N GLY A 223 -7.49 -3.41 -11.47
CA GLY A 223 -8.72 -2.71 -11.85
C GLY A 223 -8.88 -1.34 -11.20
N ASP A 224 -8.42 -1.16 -9.96
CA ASP A 224 -8.46 0.11 -9.24
C ASP A 224 -7.88 1.28 -10.05
N CYS A 225 -6.94 1.01 -10.96
CA CYS A 225 -6.40 1.99 -11.91
C CYS A 225 -6.75 1.67 -13.37
N HIS A 226 -6.69 0.40 -13.79
CA HIS A 226 -6.89 0.03 -15.19
C HIS A 226 -8.35 -0.03 -15.64
N ALA A 227 -9.31 0.01 -14.70
CA ALA A 227 -10.74 0.27 -14.97
C ALA A 227 -11.16 1.69 -14.54
N SER A 228 -10.25 2.49 -14.00
CA SER A 228 -10.55 3.85 -13.56
C SER A 228 -10.68 4.78 -14.75
N GLU A 229 -11.90 5.26 -15.00
CA GLU A 229 -12.21 6.22 -16.08
C GLU A 229 -11.23 7.40 -16.12
N VAL A 230 -10.94 7.98 -14.95
CA VAL A 230 -10.01 9.12 -14.81
C VAL A 230 -8.60 8.80 -15.30
N ILE A 231 -8.06 7.62 -14.95
CA ILE A 231 -6.71 7.22 -15.35
C ILE A 231 -6.71 6.80 -16.82
N THR A 232 -7.71 6.03 -17.25
CA THR A 232 -7.80 5.50 -18.60
C THR A 232 -7.95 6.60 -19.64
N GLU A 233 -8.79 7.60 -19.38
CA GLU A 233 -8.95 8.76 -20.27
C GLU A 233 -7.67 9.60 -20.34
N ARG A 234 -7.05 9.89 -19.19
CA ARG A 234 -5.85 10.72 -19.11
C ARG A 234 -4.68 10.16 -19.93
N TYR A 235 -4.55 8.84 -19.96
CA TYR A 235 -3.43 8.16 -20.61
C TYR A 235 -3.80 7.46 -21.92
N GLY A 236 -5.05 7.58 -22.38
CA GLY A 236 -5.53 6.90 -23.58
C GLY A 236 -5.42 5.37 -23.48
N ILE A 237 -5.58 4.82 -22.27
CA ILE A 237 -5.58 3.38 -22.02
C ILE A 237 -7.02 2.92 -22.14
N SER A 238 -7.27 1.86 -22.92
CA SER A 238 -8.61 1.28 -23.00
C SER A 238 -9.07 0.76 -21.63
N SER A 239 -10.21 1.25 -21.15
CA SER A 239 -10.84 0.86 -19.88
C SER A 239 -11.52 -0.51 -19.94
N ASP A 240 -11.87 -0.97 -21.15
CA ASP A 240 -12.57 -2.24 -21.39
C ASP A 240 -11.70 -3.48 -21.12
N LYS A 241 -10.39 -3.35 -20.89
CA LYS A 241 -9.48 -4.48 -20.69
C LYS A 241 -9.78 -5.28 -19.42
N ILE A 242 -10.27 -4.61 -18.37
CA ILE A 242 -10.67 -5.27 -17.12
C ILE A 242 -11.99 -6.02 -17.35
N GLU A 243 -12.99 -5.35 -17.90
CA GLU A 243 -14.31 -5.94 -18.22
C GLU A 243 -14.17 -7.15 -19.15
N THR A 244 -13.43 -7.02 -20.25
CA THR A 244 -13.19 -8.12 -21.21
C THR A 244 -12.43 -9.30 -20.60
N TYR A 245 -11.55 -9.05 -19.63
CA TYR A 245 -10.93 -10.12 -18.87
C TYR A 245 -11.93 -10.81 -17.95
N GLU A 246 -12.74 -10.06 -17.21
CA GLU A 246 -13.76 -10.58 -16.30
C GLU A 246 -14.78 -11.45 -17.01
N GLU A 247 -15.18 -11.09 -18.24
CA GLU A 247 -16.09 -11.87 -19.10
C GLU A 247 -15.42 -13.09 -19.75
N SER A 248 -14.09 -13.16 -19.76
CA SER A 248 -13.36 -14.29 -20.31
C SER A 248 -13.47 -15.53 -19.43
N TYR A 249 -13.19 -16.72 -19.99
CA TYR A 249 -13.11 -17.95 -19.20
C TYR A 249 -12.15 -17.83 -18.01
N HIS A 250 -11.00 -17.18 -18.20
CA HIS A 250 -10.02 -16.98 -17.13
C HIS A 250 -10.57 -16.08 -16.02
N GLY A 251 -11.20 -14.96 -16.37
CA GLY A 251 -11.79 -14.05 -15.38
C GLY A 251 -12.94 -14.68 -14.62
N ILE A 252 -13.88 -15.33 -15.32
CA ILE A 252 -14.98 -16.07 -14.71
C ILE A 252 -14.43 -17.14 -13.75
N ALA A 253 -13.45 -17.95 -14.17
CA ALA A 253 -12.86 -18.98 -13.31
C ALA A 253 -12.19 -18.37 -12.05
N VAL A 254 -11.50 -17.23 -12.18
CA VAL A 254 -10.95 -16.48 -11.03
C VAL A 254 -12.06 -16.02 -10.08
N GLN A 255 -13.17 -15.51 -10.60
CA GLN A 255 -14.33 -15.08 -9.79
C GLN A 255 -14.96 -16.25 -9.02
N PHE A 256 -14.95 -17.46 -9.61
CA PHE A 256 -15.33 -18.70 -8.91
C PHE A 256 -14.26 -19.22 -7.93
N GLY A 257 -13.15 -18.49 -7.76
CA GLY A 257 -12.09 -18.81 -6.81
C GLY A 257 -10.99 -19.73 -7.33
N GLU A 258 -10.95 -20.02 -8.64
CA GLU A 258 -9.90 -20.84 -9.23
C GLU A 258 -8.55 -20.10 -9.23
N LYS A 259 -7.50 -20.80 -8.79
CA LYS A 259 -6.18 -20.24 -8.50
C LYS A 259 -5.12 -20.69 -9.51
N THR A 260 -5.45 -21.61 -10.39
CA THR A 260 -4.54 -22.14 -11.42
C THR A 260 -4.84 -21.61 -12.82
N VAL A 261 -5.90 -20.83 -12.99
CA VAL A 261 -6.19 -20.10 -14.24
C VAL A 261 -5.35 -18.83 -14.36
N ALA A 262 -5.22 -18.32 -15.58
CA ALA A 262 -4.49 -17.09 -15.84
C ALA A 262 -5.16 -15.88 -15.17
N ASN A 263 -4.32 -15.00 -14.62
CA ASN A 263 -4.70 -13.67 -14.14
C ASN A 263 -3.84 -12.59 -14.79
N CYS A 264 -4.12 -11.33 -14.45
CA CYS A 264 -3.43 -10.17 -15.00
C CYS A 264 -1.89 -10.34 -14.92
N ALA A 265 -1.39 -10.76 -13.75
CA ALA A 265 0.04 -10.86 -13.50
C ALA A 265 0.71 -12.08 -14.17
N SER A 266 0.00 -13.20 -14.33
CA SER A 266 0.55 -14.36 -15.03
C SER A 266 0.78 -14.10 -16.53
N CYS A 267 0.04 -13.15 -17.10
CA CYS A 267 0.22 -12.72 -18.48
C CYS A 267 1.19 -11.54 -18.59
N HIS A 268 0.99 -10.46 -17.82
CA HIS A 268 1.73 -9.19 -17.97
C HIS A 268 3.02 -9.08 -17.15
N GLY A 269 3.24 -10.00 -16.19
CA GLY A 269 4.30 -9.90 -15.20
C GLY A 269 3.83 -9.25 -13.89
N ILE A 270 4.76 -9.15 -12.91
CA ILE A 270 4.45 -8.67 -11.55
C ILE A 270 5.23 -7.39 -11.25
N HIS A 271 6.52 -7.54 -10.93
CA HIS A 271 7.38 -6.40 -10.61
C HIS A 271 8.18 -5.91 -11.82
N ASP A 272 8.17 -6.64 -12.94
CA ASP A 272 8.80 -6.24 -14.21
C ASP A 272 7.76 -6.14 -15.33
N ILE A 273 6.64 -5.46 -15.07
CA ILE A 273 5.58 -5.29 -16.08
C ILE A 273 6.09 -4.40 -17.21
N ARG A 274 5.96 -4.86 -18.45
CA ARG A 274 6.50 -4.20 -19.64
C ARG A 274 5.44 -4.02 -20.72
N PRO A 275 5.51 -2.95 -21.52
CA PRO A 275 4.57 -2.75 -22.62
C PRO A 275 4.73 -3.88 -23.65
N GLN A 276 3.67 -4.18 -24.39
CA GLN A 276 3.66 -5.24 -25.41
C GLN A 276 4.75 -5.08 -26.47
N SER A 277 5.16 -3.84 -26.74
CA SER A 277 6.23 -3.51 -27.70
C SER A 277 7.64 -3.81 -27.20
N ASP A 278 7.86 -4.01 -25.89
CA ASP A 278 9.17 -4.38 -25.36
C ASP A 278 9.44 -5.86 -25.65
N PRO A 279 10.54 -6.23 -26.34
CA PRO A 279 10.88 -7.63 -26.63
C PRO A 279 11.05 -8.52 -25.39
N ARG A 280 11.24 -7.95 -24.21
CA ARG A 280 11.33 -8.67 -22.93
C ARG A 280 9.97 -8.91 -22.29
N SER A 281 8.91 -8.24 -22.76
CA SER A 281 7.56 -8.42 -22.22
C SER A 281 7.06 -9.84 -22.45
N THR A 282 6.44 -10.43 -21.44
CA THR A 282 5.82 -11.77 -21.52
C THR A 282 4.68 -11.82 -22.53
N ILE A 283 4.06 -10.67 -22.84
CA ILE A 283 3.00 -10.55 -23.85
C ILE A 283 3.51 -10.07 -25.21
N HIS A 284 4.82 -9.89 -25.38
CA HIS A 284 5.38 -9.56 -26.69
C HIS A 284 5.08 -10.68 -27.69
N ALA A 285 4.90 -10.35 -28.97
CA ALA A 285 4.52 -11.30 -30.02
C ALA A 285 5.43 -12.54 -30.11
N ASN A 286 6.72 -12.38 -29.80
CA ASN A 286 7.70 -13.48 -29.78
C ASN A 286 7.67 -14.33 -28.50
N ASN A 287 7.04 -13.84 -27.41
CA ASN A 287 7.04 -14.49 -26.09
C ASN A 287 5.67 -15.08 -25.72
N ILE A 288 4.58 -14.58 -26.32
CA ILE A 288 3.21 -14.95 -25.95
C ILE A 288 2.94 -16.46 -26.03
N VAL A 289 3.52 -17.15 -27.02
CA VAL A 289 3.40 -18.62 -27.14
C VAL A 289 3.95 -19.32 -25.90
N LYS A 290 5.10 -18.87 -25.39
CA LYS A 290 5.70 -19.40 -24.16
C LYS A 290 4.84 -19.06 -22.93
N THR A 291 4.27 -17.86 -22.89
CA THR A 291 3.40 -17.41 -21.78
C THR A 291 2.15 -18.28 -21.68
N CYS A 292 1.46 -18.54 -22.79
CA CYS A 292 0.33 -19.47 -22.86
C CYS A 292 0.78 -20.91 -22.56
N GLY A 293 1.97 -21.28 -23.05
CA GLY A 293 2.60 -22.60 -22.88
C GLY A 293 2.83 -23.03 -21.44
N ASN A 294 2.81 -22.10 -20.47
CA ASN A 294 2.88 -22.43 -19.05
C ASN A 294 1.71 -23.32 -18.58
N CYS A 295 0.55 -23.24 -19.26
CA CYS A 295 -0.62 -24.07 -18.98
C CYS A 295 -1.09 -24.85 -20.22
N HIS A 296 -0.97 -24.27 -21.41
CA HIS A 296 -1.42 -24.86 -22.67
C HIS A 296 -0.25 -25.48 -23.43
N GLN A 297 0.04 -26.76 -23.19
CA GLN A 297 1.24 -27.44 -23.71
C GLN A 297 1.37 -27.40 -25.24
N ASP A 298 0.25 -27.35 -25.97
CA ASP A 298 0.21 -27.29 -27.43
C ASP A 298 0.08 -25.87 -27.99
N ALA A 299 0.28 -24.84 -27.14
CA ALA A 299 0.23 -23.45 -27.57
C ALA A 299 1.27 -23.21 -28.68
N ASN A 300 0.81 -22.65 -29.78
CA ASN A 300 1.61 -22.31 -30.95
C ASN A 300 1.22 -20.93 -31.48
N VAL A 301 1.93 -20.45 -32.50
CA VAL A 301 1.69 -19.11 -33.05
C VAL A 301 0.25 -18.91 -33.51
N ASN A 302 -0.40 -19.94 -34.07
CA ASN A 302 -1.81 -19.83 -34.48
C ASN A 302 -2.75 -19.77 -33.29
N TYR A 303 -2.45 -20.49 -32.22
CA TYR A 303 -3.20 -20.44 -30.96
C TYR A 303 -3.19 -19.03 -30.35
N THR A 304 -2.05 -18.35 -30.40
CA THR A 304 -1.88 -17.01 -29.80
C THR A 304 -2.23 -15.84 -30.72
N LYS A 305 -2.76 -16.09 -31.93
CA LYS A 305 -3.20 -15.01 -32.84
C LYS A 305 -4.47 -14.32 -32.38
N GLY A 306 -5.28 -14.97 -31.54
CA GLY A 306 -6.47 -14.35 -30.96
C GLY A 306 -6.09 -13.18 -30.06
N LEU A 307 -6.82 -12.06 -30.18
CA LEU A 307 -6.69 -10.96 -29.24
C LEU A 307 -7.38 -11.35 -27.93
N ILE A 308 -6.73 -11.09 -26.79
CA ILE A 308 -7.17 -11.59 -25.48
C ILE A 308 -8.16 -10.63 -24.81
N HIS A 309 -7.99 -9.32 -25.03
CA HIS A 309 -8.91 -8.29 -24.57
C HIS A 309 -9.72 -7.76 -25.77
N ILE A 310 -10.70 -8.54 -26.24
CA ILE A 310 -11.66 -8.09 -27.24
C ILE A 310 -12.99 -7.87 -26.55
N ASN A 311 -13.60 -6.70 -26.76
CA ASN A 311 -14.97 -6.44 -26.33
C ASN A 311 -15.97 -6.96 -27.38
N PRO A 312 -16.67 -8.08 -27.13
CA PRO A 312 -17.61 -8.63 -28.11
C PRO A 312 -18.87 -7.78 -28.28
N HIS A 313 -19.06 -6.73 -27.49
CA HIS A 313 -20.16 -5.77 -27.59
C HIS A 313 -19.81 -4.53 -28.42
N SER A 314 -18.54 -4.33 -28.76
CA SER A 314 -18.11 -3.23 -29.63
C SER A 314 -18.20 -3.64 -31.11
N GLU A 315 -18.77 -2.77 -31.95
CA GLU A 315 -18.78 -2.95 -33.41
C GLU A 315 -17.36 -2.99 -34.00
N GLU A 316 -16.38 -2.40 -33.31
CA GLU A 316 -14.96 -2.41 -33.69
C GLU A 316 -14.34 -3.82 -33.65
N SER A 317 -14.97 -4.75 -32.93
CA SER A 317 -14.56 -6.16 -32.87
C SER A 317 -14.96 -6.97 -34.12
N GLY A 318 -15.62 -6.33 -35.09
CA GLY A 318 -15.86 -6.87 -36.42
C GLY A 318 -16.71 -8.15 -36.40
N PRO A 319 -16.28 -9.26 -37.03
CA PRO A 319 -17.07 -10.51 -37.07
C PRO A 319 -17.48 -11.04 -35.70
N ILE A 320 -16.68 -10.80 -34.67
CA ILE A 320 -16.94 -11.30 -33.31
C ILE A 320 -18.19 -10.64 -32.73
N TYR A 321 -18.42 -9.35 -33.00
CA TYR A 321 -19.62 -8.63 -32.57
C TYR A 321 -20.89 -9.26 -33.13
N TYR A 322 -20.92 -9.55 -34.43
CA TYR A 322 -22.09 -10.14 -35.08
C TYR A 322 -22.34 -11.56 -34.59
N ILE A 323 -21.28 -12.38 -34.45
CA ILE A 323 -21.40 -13.74 -33.93
C ILE A 323 -21.95 -13.71 -32.50
N SER A 324 -21.37 -12.89 -31.61
CA SER A 324 -21.83 -12.74 -30.22
C SER A 324 -23.29 -12.28 -30.16
N SER A 325 -23.65 -11.29 -30.99
CA SER A 325 -25.01 -10.76 -31.07
C SER A 325 -26.03 -11.80 -31.53
N ILE A 326 -25.69 -12.62 -32.53
CA ILE A 326 -26.54 -13.72 -33.00
C ILE A 326 -26.77 -14.73 -31.89
N PHE A 327 -25.72 -15.18 -31.21
CA PHE A 327 -25.85 -16.15 -30.12
C PHE A 327 -26.64 -15.57 -28.95
N LYS A 328 -26.42 -14.30 -28.58
CA LYS A 328 -27.20 -13.61 -27.54
C LYS A 328 -28.69 -13.63 -27.86
N TRP A 329 -29.08 -13.22 -29.07
CA TRP A 329 -30.49 -13.23 -29.47
C TRP A 329 -31.07 -14.63 -29.60
N LEU A 330 -30.30 -15.59 -30.12
CA LEU A 330 -30.70 -16.99 -30.18
C LEU A 330 -31.01 -17.54 -28.78
N THR A 331 -30.14 -17.30 -27.81
CA THR A 331 -30.33 -17.72 -26.41
C THR A 331 -31.54 -17.05 -25.78
N ILE A 332 -31.71 -15.73 -25.96
CA ILE A 332 -32.87 -15.00 -25.43
C ILE A 332 -34.18 -15.56 -26.02
N ILE A 333 -34.24 -15.75 -27.34
CA ILE A 333 -35.43 -16.25 -28.02
C ILE A 333 -35.77 -17.68 -27.55
N THR A 334 -34.77 -18.56 -27.50
CA THR A 334 -34.98 -19.96 -27.09
C THR A 334 -35.41 -20.08 -25.64
N LEU A 335 -34.77 -19.36 -24.71
CA LEU A 335 -35.17 -19.34 -23.29
C LEU A 335 -36.56 -18.72 -23.09
N THR A 336 -36.89 -17.65 -23.82
CA THR A 336 -38.21 -17.02 -23.76
C THR A 336 -39.29 -17.96 -24.27
N MET A 337 -39.07 -18.63 -25.41
CA MET A 337 -39.99 -19.65 -25.94
C MET A 337 -40.20 -20.80 -24.95
N LEU A 338 -39.12 -21.29 -24.33
CA LEU A 338 -39.19 -22.33 -23.30
C LEU A 338 -39.99 -21.87 -22.09
N ALA A 339 -39.74 -20.66 -21.58
CA ALA A 339 -40.47 -20.10 -20.45
C ALA A 339 -41.97 -19.95 -20.76
N ILE A 340 -42.31 -19.45 -21.95
CA ILE A 340 -43.71 -19.35 -22.42
C ILE A 340 -44.34 -20.74 -22.47
N HIS A 341 -43.64 -21.73 -23.02
CA HIS A 341 -44.13 -23.11 -23.09
C HIS A 341 -44.44 -23.69 -21.70
N VAL A 342 -43.51 -23.53 -20.75
CA VAL A 342 -43.68 -23.98 -19.36
C VAL A 342 -44.86 -23.28 -18.68
N ILE A 343 -45.00 -21.96 -18.86
CA ILE A 343 -46.11 -21.18 -18.30
C ILE A 343 -47.45 -21.66 -18.87
N LEU A 344 -47.54 -21.87 -20.18
CA LEU A 344 -48.76 -22.36 -20.83
C LEU A 344 -49.13 -23.77 -20.35
N ASP A 345 -48.16 -24.68 -20.18
CA ASP A 345 -48.41 -26.01 -19.62
C ASP A 345 -48.88 -25.93 -18.16
N LEU A 346 -48.27 -25.05 -17.36
CA LEU A 346 -48.64 -24.85 -15.95
C LEU A 346 -50.09 -24.32 -15.84
N ILE A 347 -50.46 -23.32 -16.64
CA ILE A 347 -51.82 -22.76 -16.69
C ILE A 347 -52.83 -23.86 -17.07
N LYS A 348 -52.50 -24.69 -18.08
CA LYS A 348 -53.36 -25.80 -18.49
C LYS A 348 -53.58 -26.81 -17.36
N ARG A 349 -52.52 -27.19 -16.65
CA ARG A 349 -52.60 -28.13 -15.51
C ARG A 349 -53.40 -27.55 -14.34
N LEU A 350 -53.23 -26.27 -14.03
CA LEU A 350 -54.00 -25.60 -12.97
C LEU A 350 -55.49 -25.55 -13.30
N LYS A 351 -55.86 -25.23 -14.55
CA LYS A 351 -57.27 -25.25 -15.00
C LYS A 351 -57.91 -26.64 -14.94
N HIS A 352 -57.15 -27.70 -15.21
CA HIS A 352 -57.66 -29.07 -15.08
C HIS A 352 -57.85 -29.52 -13.63
N LYS A 353 -57.05 -28.99 -12.69
CA LYS A 353 -57.13 -29.34 -11.26
C LYS A 353 -58.33 -28.71 -10.54
N THR A 354 -58.92 -27.65 -11.08
CA THR A 354 -60.10 -26.96 -10.51
C THR A 354 -61.44 -27.53 -11.00
N ILE A 355 -61.43 -28.53 -11.87
CA ILE A 355 -62.64 -29.14 -12.48
C ILE A 355 -63.01 -30.49 -11.82
N HIS A 356 -62.24 -30.92 -10.82
CA HIS A 356 -62.59 -32.00 -9.88
C HIS A 356 -62.58 -31.44 -8.46
#